data_AF-A0A3M7PEY5-F1
#
_entry.id   AF-A0A3M7PEY5-F1
#
_cell.length_a   1.000
_cell.length_b   1.000
_cell.length_c   1.000
_cell.angle_alpha   90.00
_cell.angle_beta   90.00
_cell.angle_gamma   90.00
#
_symmetry.space_group_name_H-M   'P 1'
#
loop_
_entity.id
_entity.type
_entity.pdbx_description
1 polymer ?
#
loop_
_entity_poly.entity_id
_entity_poly.type
_entity_poly.pdbx_seq_one_letter_code
_entity_poly.pdbx_strand_id
1 'polypeptide(L)'
;MLTDSELESDTSSVHEANLASIPTSKEQLEKRIESLIQENRVLKIEIETFKIRVKQLQEENKDLRKASVNIQARAEQEEEYISNKLLKKIQSLKKEKELLANNYEREEEYLTNDLSRKLSQLRSEKVQLEQTLEQEQEHMVNKLMKKIEKLEAETSAKQSNLEQLRREKIELENTLEQEQESLVNRLWKRMERLEAEKRMLQEKLEQPVSAPLSPRNSGSASSLNHALIGLPSNCDQAANLTEHIINLRREVTRLKTNLEKAERDNKENMAKLVREEKLIKDENIRLQRRLQMEVDRREALCRHLSESESSLEMDDERHFNESTRQRTISSPIPAYVVHNPAHTNPAVQTQVFTQPAACTAERCPACNQLMKQSSHSVLQSPPHANQTGQRQSISGPASANPLTASSSLSSSSSSINSSRVPNQQMPPHQLYQEAKK
;
A
#
# COMPACT_ATOMS: atom_id res chain seq x y z
N MET A 1 -49.81 66.33 -17.49
CA MET A 1 -50.95 67.02 -16.83
C MET A 1 -51.16 68.34 -17.56
N LEU A 2 -52.42 68.78 -17.67
CA LEU A 2 -52.77 70.11 -18.16
C LEU A 2 -52.94 71.04 -16.96
N THR A 3 -52.48 72.26 -17.10
CA THR A 3 -52.79 73.37 -16.19
C THR A 3 -53.07 74.58 -17.08
N ASP A 4 -54.32 74.75 -17.46
CA ASP A 4 -54.83 76.03 -17.92
C ASP A 4 -54.68 77.07 -16.79
N SER A 5 -54.65 78.35 -17.14
CA SER A 5 -54.67 79.45 -16.17
C SER A 5 -55.44 80.60 -16.79
N GLU A 6 -56.31 81.20 -15.99
CA GLU A 6 -57.53 81.83 -16.49
C GLU A 6 -57.34 83.25 -17.03
N LEU A 7 -58.32 83.67 -17.84
CA LEU A 7 -58.48 85.05 -18.28
C LEU A 7 -59.33 85.80 -17.25
N GLU A 8 -58.75 86.76 -16.54
CA GLU A 8 -59.53 87.81 -15.85
C GLU A 8 -59.55 89.09 -16.71
N SER A 9 -60.73 89.73 -16.80
CA SER A 9 -60.97 90.84 -17.72
C SER A 9 -62.16 91.70 -17.26
N ASP A 10 -61.94 92.59 -16.29
CA ASP A 10 -62.96 93.51 -15.79
C ASP A 10 -62.83 94.94 -16.36
N THR A 11 -63.71 95.21 -17.31
CA THR A 11 -64.59 96.40 -17.40
C THR A 11 -64.12 97.75 -16.82
N SER A 12 -63.88 98.68 -17.74
CA SER A 12 -64.40 100.06 -17.75
C SER A 12 -65.03 100.67 -16.49
N SER A 13 -64.56 101.86 -16.11
CA SER A 13 -65.37 102.87 -15.42
C SER A 13 -65.26 104.23 -16.12
N VAL A 14 -66.30 105.05 -16.02
CA VAL A 14 -66.56 106.23 -16.86
C VAL A 14 -66.57 107.49 -16.01
N HIS A 15 -65.99 108.60 -16.50
CA HIS A 15 -66.62 109.93 -16.44
C HIS A 15 -65.95 110.94 -17.39
N GLU A 16 -66.73 111.44 -18.34
CA GLU A 16 -66.37 112.50 -19.29
C GLU A 16 -66.76 113.86 -18.69
N ALA A 17 -65.81 114.59 -18.11
CA ALA A 17 -66.13 115.79 -17.33
C ALA A 17 -65.03 116.87 -17.24
N ASN A 18 -64.46 117.32 -18.38
CA ASN A 18 -64.16 118.76 -18.56
C ASN A 18 -63.80 119.14 -20.00
N LEU A 19 -64.69 119.85 -20.69
CA LEU A 19 -64.43 120.42 -22.01
C LEU A 19 -63.77 121.82 -21.89
N ALA A 20 -62.66 121.89 -21.15
CA ALA A 20 -61.91 123.12 -20.92
C ALA A 20 -60.98 123.42 -22.10
N SER A 21 -61.38 124.36 -22.96
CA SER A 21 -60.61 124.73 -24.17
C SER A 21 -59.26 125.38 -23.81
N ILE A 22 -58.19 124.61 -23.98
CA ILE A 22 -56.81 125.11 -24.00
C ILE A 22 -56.35 125.09 -25.47
N PRO A 23 -55.84 126.21 -26.03
CA PRO A 23 -55.35 126.25 -27.39
C PRO A 23 -54.01 125.52 -27.49
N THR A 24 -54.06 124.20 -27.67
CA THR A 24 -52.88 123.42 -28.06
C THR A 24 -52.38 123.93 -29.40
N SER A 25 -51.13 124.39 -29.45
CA SER A 25 -50.52 124.84 -30.70
C SER A 25 -50.53 123.68 -31.71
N LYS A 26 -50.79 123.98 -32.99
CA LYS A 26 -50.67 123.02 -34.10
C LYS A 26 -49.36 122.22 -34.02
N GLU A 27 -48.27 122.90 -33.63
CA GLU A 27 -46.93 122.37 -33.43
C GLU A 27 -46.85 121.32 -32.29
N GLN A 28 -47.65 121.43 -31.23
CA GLN A 28 -47.71 120.45 -30.14
C GLN A 28 -48.41 119.16 -30.58
N LEU A 29 -49.47 119.29 -31.39
CA LEU A 29 -50.15 118.14 -32.01
C LEU A 29 -49.23 117.45 -33.03
N GLU A 30 -48.52 118.23 -33.85
CA GLU A 30 -47.52 117.72 -34.80
C GLU A 30 -46.40 116.94 -34.09
N LYS A 31 -45.80 117.50 -33.03
CA LYS A 31 -44.79 116.80 -32.21
C LYS A 31 -45.33 115.54 -31.53
N ARG A 32 -46.60 115.51 -31.10
CA ARG A 32 -47.21 114.28 -30.55
C ARG A 32 -47.45 113.23 -31.64
N ILE A 33 -47.82 113.64 -32.85
CA ILE A 33 -47.96 112.75 -34.01
C ILE A 33 -46.60 112.15 -34.40
N GLU A 34 -45.54 112.96 -34.50
CA GLU A 34 -44.17 112.48 -34.77
C GLU A 34 -43.68 111.50 -33.69
N SER A 35 -43.90 111.82 -32.41
CA SER A 35 -43.63 110.93 -31.28
C SER A 35 -44.37 109.58 -31.42
N LEU A 36 -45.68 109.60 -31.71
CA LEU A 36 -46.50 108.39 -31.90
C LEU A 36 -46.08 107.56 -33.13
N ILE A 37 -45.58 108.21 -34.19
CA ILE A 37 -45.02 107.55 -35.38
C ILE A 37 -43.68 106.86 -35.05
N GLN A 38 -42.80 107.53 -34.29
CA GLN A 38 -41.54 106.94 -33.85
C GLN A 38 -41.76 105.78 -32.86
N GLU A 39 -42.70 105.94 -31.91
CA GLU A 39 -43.16 104.90 -30.99
C GLU A 39 -43.70 103.69 -31.76
N ASN A 40 -44.58 103.90 -32.75
CA ASN A 40 -45.03 102.85 -33.68
C ASN A 40 -43.89 102.15 -34.43
N ARG A 41 -42.84 102.88 -34.82
CA ARG A 41 -41.69 102.33 -35.54
C ARG A 41 -40.83 101.45 -34.62
N VAL A 42 -40.62 101.86 -33.37
CA VAL A 42 -39.90 101.06 -32.36
C VAL A 42 -40.68 99.79 -32.05
N LEU A 43 -41.98 99.90 -31.71
CA LEU A 43 -42.85 98.76 -31.42
C LEU A 43 -42.89 97.74 -32.57
N LYS A 44 -42.88 98.19 -33.83
CA LYS A 44 -42.80 97.29 -35.00
C LYS A 44 -41.47 96.53 -35.08
N ILE A 45 -40.34 97.19 -34.79
CA ILE A 45 -39.02 96.55 -34.77
C ILE A 45 -38.92 95.55 -33.61
N GLU A 46 -39.47 95.89 -32.44
CA GLU A 46 -39.56 94.98 -31.30
C GLU A 46 -40.43 93.76 -31.61
N ILE A 47 -41.61 93.94 -32.21
CA ILE A 47 -42.49 92.85 -32.65
C ILE A 47 -41.79 91.92 -33.63
N GLU A 48 -41.06 92.42 -34.64
CA GLU A 48 -40.29 91.55 -35.54
C GLU A 48 -39.12 90.85 -34.83
N THR A 49 -38.46 91.52 -33.87
CA THR A 49 -37.40 90.93 -33.04
C THR A 49 -37.95 89.77 -32.19
N PHE A 50 -39.11 89.96 -31.55
CA PHE A 50 -39.79 88.90 -30.80
C PHE A 50 -40.27 87.77 -31.71
N LYS A 51 -40.81 88.05 -32.92
CA LYS A 51 -41.16 87.00 -33.91
C LYS A 51 -39.95 86.17 -34.32
N ILE A 52 -38.78 86.77 -34.53
CA ILE A 52 -37.53 86.06 -34.85
C ILE A 52 -37.11 85.18 -33.67
N ARG A 53 -37.09 85.72 -32.45
CA ARG A 53 -36.75 84.95 -31.24
C ARG A 53 -37.70 83.78 -30.99
N VAL A 54 -39.01 83.97 -31.21
CA VAL A 54 -40.01 82.88 -31.10
C VAL A 54 -39.77 81.80 -32.14
N LYS A 55 -39.42 82.15 -33.39
CA LYS A 55 -39.05 81.16 -34.42
C LYS A 55 -37.79 80.37 -34.03
N GLN A 56 -36.75 81.05 -33.55
CA GLN A 56 -35.51 80.41 -33.08
C GLN A 56 -35.79 79.43 -31.94
N LEU A 57 -36.50 79.87 -30.89
CA LEU A 57 -36.89 79.01 -29.77
C LEU A 57 -37.78 77.84 -30.19
N GLN A 58 -38.65 78.01 -31.19
CA GLN A 58 -39.45 76.91 -31.77
C GLN A 58 -38.63 75.91 -32.57
N GLU A 59 -37.52 76.35 -33.19
CA GLU A 59 -36.60 75.48 -33.93
C GLU A 59 -35.68 74.72 -32.97
N GLU A 60 -35.07 75.42 -32.01
CA GLU A 60 -34.32 74.84 -30.90
C GLU A 60 -35.16 73.80 -30.13
N ASN A 61 -36.43 74.09 -29.83
CA ASN A 61 -37.29 73.13 -29.12
C ASN A 61 -37.64 71.89 -29.98
N LYS A 62 -37.70 72.01 -31.31
CA LYS A 62 -37.83 70.84 -32.21
C LYS A 62 -36.55 70.02 -32.23
N ASP A 63 -35.39 70.66 -32.28
CA ASP A 63 -34.10 69.98 -32.37
C ASP A 63 -33.69 69.33 -31.05
N LEU A 64 -34.00 69.95 -29.90
CA LEU A 64 -33.89 69.32 -28.58
C LEU A 64 -34.78 68.07 -28.48
N ARG A 65 -36.01 68.09 -29.02
CA ARG A 65 -36.87 66.88 -29.08
C ARG A 65 -36.27 65.78 -29.96
N LYS A 66 -35.77 66.13 -31.17
CA LYS A 66 -35.07 65.18 -32.06
C LYS A 66 -33.86 64.56 -31.36
N ALA A 67 -33.04 65.38 -30.70
CA ALA A 67 -31.86 64.95 -29.97
C ALA A 67 -32.22 64.02 -28.80
N SER A 68 -33.24 64.36 -28.00
CA SER A 68 -33.72 63.52 -26.89
C SER A 68 -34.16 62.13 -27.37
N VAL A 69 -34.90 62.05 -28.49
CA VAL A 69 -35.33 60.76 -29.07
C VAL A 69 -34.12 59.97 -29.61
N ASN A 70 -33.14 60.64 -30.22
CA ASN A 70 -31.91 59.99 -30.71
C ASN A 70 -31.06 59.43 -29.56
N ILE A 71 -30.94 60.18 -28.46
CA ILE A 71 -30.22 59.76 -27.25
C ILE A 71 -30.94 58.57 -26.59
N GLN A 72 -32.27 58.63 -26.46
CA GLN A 72 -33.06 57.53 -25.90
C GLN A 72 -32.91 56.24 -26.74
N ALA A 73 -33.06 56.32 -28.07
CA ALA A 73 -32.92 55.15 -28.94
C ALA A 73 -31.52 54.52 -28.90
N ARG A 74 -30.46 55.31 -28.64
CA ARG A 74 -29.11 54.78 -28.40
C ARG A 74 -28.99 54.11 -27.04
N ALA A 75 -29.55 54.70 -25.98
CA ALA A 75 -29.55 54.11 -24.65
C ALA A 75 -30.27 52.75 -24.65
N GLU A 76 -31.44 52.67 -25.27
CA GLU A 76 -32.21 51.42 -25.45
C GLU A 76 -31.38 50.36 -26.23
N GLN A 77 -30.65 50.76 -27.28
CA GLN A 77 -29.77 49.87 -28.03
C GLN A 77 -28.55 49.40 -27.22
N GLU A 78 -27.95 50.27 -26.41
CA GLU A 78 -26.81 49.94 -25.54
C GLU A 78 -27.24 49.01 -24.39
N GLU A 79 -28.41 49.25 -23.79
CA GLU A 79 -29.03 48.36 -22.80
C GLU A 79 -29.34 46.97 -23.40
N GLU A 80 -29.90 46.89 -24.62
CA GLU A 80 -30.15 45.61 -25.27
C GLU A 80 -28.83 44.87 -25.59
N TYR A 81 -27.80 45.58 -26.04
CA TYR A 81 -26.47 44.98 -26.28
C TYR A 81 -25.84 44.44 -24.98
N ILE A 82 -25.89 45.20 -23.89
CA ILE A 82 -25.38 44.79 -22.57
C ILE A 82 -26.17 43.58 -22.06
N SER A 83 -27.50 43.61 -22.13
CA SER A 83 -28.38 42.51 -21.74
C SER A 83 -28.07 41.23 -22.51
N ASN A 84 -27.98 41.30 -23.84
CA ASN A 84 -27.61 40.18 -24.71
C ASN A 84 -26.21 39.62 -24.37
N LYS A 85 -25.24 40.47 -24.02
CA LYS A 85 -23.87 40.07 -23.66
C LYS A 85 -23.83 39.38 -22.30
N LEU A 86 -24.54 39.90 -21.30
CA LEU A 86 -24.68 39.30 -19.97
C LEU A 86 -25.42 37.96 -20.04
N LEU A 87 -26.53 37.88 -20.78
CA LEU A 87 -27.29 36.63 -20.98
C LEU A 87 -26.42 35.53 -21.58
N LYS A 88 -25.59 35.84 -22.59
CA LYS A 88 -24.62 34.91 -23.18
C LYS A 88 -23.58 34.42 -22.16
N LYS A 89 -23.00 35.30 -21.34
CA LYS A 89 -22.04 34.85 -20.31
C LYS A 89 -22.72 34.06 -19.18
N ILE A 90 -23.96 34.40 -18.79
CA ILE A 90 -24.76 33.59 -17.85
C ILE A 90 -25.02 32.18 -18.41
N GLN A 91 -25.38 32.06 -19.69
CA GLN A 91 -25.57 30.76 -20.34
C GLN A 91 -24.26 29.96 -20.42
N SER A 92 -23.14 30.61 -20.72
CA SER A 92 -21.81 29.99 -20.71
C SER A 92 -21.45 29.48 -19.32
N LEU A 93 -21.54 30.32 -18.28
CA LEU A 93 -21.26 29.95 -16.88
C LEU A 93 -22.17 28.84 -16.36
N LYS A 94 -23.43 28.78 -16.78
CA LYS A 94 -24.35 27.68 -16.46
C LYS A 94 -23.85 26.35 -17.06
N LYS A 95 -23.46 26.33 -18.34
CA LYS A 95 -22.89 25.15 -19.01
C LYS A 95 -21.54 24.75 -18.44
N GLU A 96 -20.67 25.73 -18.15
CA GLU A 96 -19.37 25.52 -17.49
C GLU A 96 -19.57 24.84 -16.11
N LYS A 97 -20.55 25.32 -15.31
CA LYS A 97 -20.90 24.71 -14.02
C LYS A 97 -21.52 23.31 -14.15
N GLU A 98 -22.41 23.09 -15.12
CA GLU A 98 -23.04 21.80 -15.39
C GLU A 98 -22.02 20.75 -15.82
N LEU A 99 -21.11 21.09 -16.74
CA LEU A 99 -20.00 20.23 -17.15
C LEU A 99 -19.06 19.91 -15.98
N LEU A 100 -18.79 20.89 -15.12
CA LEU A 100 -17.95 20.71 -13.93
C LEU A 100 -18.60 19.78 -12.89
N ALA A 101 -19.90 19.94 -12.61
CA ALA A 101 -20.65 19.04 -11.74
C ALA A 101 -20.65 17.60 -12.28
N ASN A 102 -21.00 17.43 -13.56
CA ASN A 102 -20.99 16.13 -14.23
C ASN A 102 -19.59 15.48 -14.25
N ASN A 103 -18.51 16.27 -14.20
CA ASN A 103 -17.13 15.76 -14.08
C ASN A 103 -16.83 15.29 -12.65
N TYR A 104 -17.18 16.08 -11.63
CA TYR A 104 -17.00 15.69 -10.23
C TYR A 104 -17.77 14.40 -9.90
N GLU A 105 -19.05 14.29 -10.29
CA GLU A 105 -19.85 13.07 -10.08
C GLU A 105 -19.18 11.82 -10.67
N ARG A 106 -18.66 11.91 -11.90
CA ARG A 106 -17.93 10.80 -12.56
C ARG A 106 -16.58 10.48 -11.90
N GLU A 107 -15.89 11.46 -11.32
CA GLU A 107 -14.63 11.24 -10.61
C GLU A 107 -14.86 10.64 -9.21
N GLU A 108 -15.89 11.08 -8.50
CA GLU A 108 -16.35 10.47 -7.24
C GLU A 108 -16.83 9.02 -7.45
N GLU A 109 -17.61 8.74 -8.50
CA GLU A 109 -17.98 7.38 -8.90
C GLU A 109 -16.74 6.53 -9.22
N TYR A 110 -15.79 7.06 -10.00
CA TYR A 110 -14.57 6.33 -10.36
C TYR A 110 -13.72 5.98 -9.13
N LEU A 111 -13.44 6.96 -8.27
CA LEU A 111 -12.68 6.79 -7.04
C LEU A 111 -13.37 5.79 -6.09
N THR A 112 -14.67 5.93 -5.89
CA THR A 112 -15.46 5.03 -5.03
C THR A 112 -15.44 3.59 -5.54
N ASN A 113 -15.56 3.38 -6.86
CA ASN A 113 -15.52 2.06 -7.47
C ASN A 113 -14.12 1.42 -7.43
N ASP A 114 -13.06 2.19 -7.68
CA ASP A 114 -11.68 1.70 -7.62
C ASP A 114 -11.25 1.36 -6.19
N LEU A 115 -11.57 2.22 -5.21
CA LEU A 115 -11.33 1.95 -3.79
C LEU A 115 -12.11 0.72 -3.32
N SER A 116 -13.39 0.59 -3.71
CA SER A 116 -14.21 -0.59 -3.37
C SER A 116 -13.65 -1.88 -3.98
N ARG A 117 -13.12 -1.82 -5.21
CA ARG A 117 -12.45 -2.95 -5.88
C ARG A 117 -11.16 -3.34 -5.15
N LYS A 118 -10.28 -2.37 -4.86
CA LYS A 118 -9.00 -2.58 -4.15
C LYS A 118 -9.21 -3.12 -2.74
N LEU A 119 -10.20 -2.60 -2.01
CA LEU A 119 -10.56 -3.07 -0.67
C LEU A 119 -11.12 -4.50 -0.71
N SER A 120 -11.91 -4.85 -1.74
CA SER A 120 -12.41 -6.22 -1.95
C SER A 120 -11.28 -7.19 -2.33
N GLN A 121 -10.34 -6.75 -3.17
CA GLN A 121 -9.14 -7.51 -3.52
C GLN A 121 -8.28 -7.79 -2.28
N LEU A 122 -7.95 -6.77 -1.49
CA LEU A 122 -7.15 -6.93 -0.26
C LEU A 122 -7.82 -7.85 0.77
N ARG A 123 -9.16 -7.85 0.86
CA ARG A 123 -9.90 -8.84 1.66
C ARG A 123 -9.76 -10.26 1.12
N SER A 124 -9.83 -10.46 -0.20
CA SER A 124 -9.63 -11.77 -0.84
C SER A 124 -8.20 -12.28 -0.65
N GLU A 125 -7.21 -11.44 -0.88
CA GLU A 125 -5.78 -11.76 -0.70
C GLU A 125 -5.48 -12.09 0.77
N LYS A 126 -6.05 -11.33 1.73
CA LYS A 126 -5.93 -11.65 3.15
C LYS A 126 -6.45 -13.05 3.48
N VAL A 127 -7.66 -13.39 3.04
CA VAL A 127 -8.28 -14.70 3.32
C VAL A 127 -7.47 -15.84 2.69
N GLN A 128 -6.91 -15.64 1.49
CA GLN A 128 -6.03 -16.63 0.85
C GLN A 128 -4.72 -16.82 1.64
N LEU A 129 -4.12 -15.75 2.17
CA LEU A 129 -2.93 -15.82 3.01
C LEU A 129 -3.23 -16.49 4.37
N GLU A 130 -4.36 -16.17 5.00
CA GLU A 130 -4.82 -16.81 6.24
C GLU A 130 -5.01 -18.32 6.04
N GLN A 131 -5.69 -18.73 4.95
CA GLN A 131 -5.88 -20.15 4.60
C GLN A 131 -4.56 -20.88 4.26
N THR A 132 -3.63 -20.21 3.56
CA THR A 132 -2.33 -20.81 3.22
C THR A 132 -1.49 -21.02 4.47
N LEU A 133 -1.47 -20.03 5.38
CA LEU A 133 -0.76 -20.11 6.65
C LEU A 133 -1.32 -21.22 7.56
N GLU A 134 -2.65 -21.37 7.60
CA GLU A 134 -3.31 -22.47 8.33
C GLU A 134 -2.90 -23.84 7.80
N GLN A 135 -2.88 -24.03 6.47
CA GLN A 135 -2.43 -25.28 5.84
C GLN A 135 -0.95 -25.58 6.08
N GLU A 136 -0.07 -24.58 6.03
CA GLU A 136 1.35 -24.74 6.36
C GLU A 136 1.57 -25.13 7.82
N GLN A 137 0.83 -24.51 8.75
CA GLN A 137 0.86 -24.86 10.17
C GLN A 137 0.32 -26.27 10.41
N GLU A 138 -0.81 -26.64 9.81
CA GLU A 138 -1.38 -27.98 9.94
C GLU A 138 -0.42 -29.05 9.38
N HIS A 139 0.19 -28.81 8.22
CA HIS A 139 1.22 -29.70 7.67
C HIS A 139 2.42 -29.84 8.61
N MET A 140 2.88 -28.74 9.22
CA MET A 140 4.01 -28.75 10.15
C MET A 140 3.68 -29.51 11.44
N VAL A 141 2.49 -29.29 12.01
CA VAL A 141 1.99 -30.03 13.19
C VAL A 141 1.87 -31.52 12.87
N ASN A 142 1.22 -31.89 11.77
CA ASN A 142 1.11 -33.29 11.32
C ASN A 142 2.47 -33.97 11.12
N LYS A 143 3.48 -33.22 10.66
CA LYS A 143 4.86 -33.71 10.49
C LYS A 143 5.61 -33.87 11.81
N LEU A 144 5.32 -33.03 12.80
CA LEU A 144 5.87 -33.15 14.16
C LEU A 144 5.21 -34.28 14.95
N MET A 145 3.88 -34.41 14.89
CA MET A 145 3.12 -35.51 15.52
C MET A 145 3.65 -36.87 15.08
N LYS A 146 3.76 -37.11 13.76
CA LYS A 146 4.33 -38.36 13.21
C LYS A 146 5.78 -38.62 13.63
N LYS A 147 6.54 -37.59 14.00
CA LYS A 147 7.89 -37.75 14.55
C LYS A 147 7.87 -38.08 16.04
N ILE A 148 6.93 -37.53 16.80
CA ILE A 148 6.68 -37.87 18.21
C ILE A 148 6.23 -39.33 18.31
N GLU A 149 5.17 -39.72 17.60
CA GLU A 149 4.65 -41.10 17.52
C GLU A 149 5.76 -42.13 17.23
N LYS A 150 6.64 -41.82 16.26
CA LYS A 150 7.78 -42.69 15.92
C LYS A 150 8.81 -42.80 17.05
N LEU A 151 9.14 -41.69 17.71
CA LEU A 151 10.09 -41.68 18.82
C LEU A 151 9.54 -42.36 20.07
N GLU A 152 8.23 -42.23 20.33
CA GLU A 152 7.51 -42.95 21.38
C GLU A 152 7.50 -44.46 21.12
N ALA A 153 7.18 -44.88 19.89
CA ALA A 153 7.23 -46.29 19.48
C ALA A 153 8.66 -46.87 19.58
N GLU A 154 9.68 -46.14 19.12
CA GLU A 154 11.09 -46.53 19.29
C GLU A 154 11.51 -46.63 20.76
N THR A 155 10.98 -45.76 21.62
CA THR A 155 11.29 -45.76 23.07
C THR A 155 10.61 -46.93 23.77
N SER A 156 9.34 -47.19 23.46
CA SER A 156 8.57 -48.35 23.96
C SER A 156 9.22 -49.68 23.52
N ALA A 157 9.67 -49.79 22.27
CA ALA A 157 10.39 -50.97 21.79
C ALA A 157 11.72 -51.20 22.54
N LYS A 158 12.50 -50.13 22.77
CA LYS A 158 13.75 -50.19 23.57
C LYS A 158 13.47 -50.58 25.02
N GLN A 159 12.43 -50.04 25.64
CA GLN A 159 12.00 -50.37 27.00
C GLN A 159 11.61 -51.85 27.12
N SER A 160 10.77 -52.36 26.20
CA SER A 160 10.36 -53.76 26.17
C SER A 160 11.57 -54.70 26.01
N ASN A 161 12.50 -54.38 25.12
CA ASN A 161 13.73 -55.15 24.91
C ASN A 161 14.64 -55.14 26.17
N LEU A 162 14.81 -54.00 26.83
CA LEU A 162 15.57 -53.90 28.09
C LEU A 162 14.92 -54.73 29.22
N GLU A 163 13.61 -54.80 29.27
CA GLU A 163 12.91 -55.66 30.23
C GLU A 163 13.00 -57.15 29.87
N GLN A 164 12.96 -57.51 28.58
CA GLN A 164 13.22 -58.88 28.13
C GLN A 164 14.62 -59.33 28.54
N LEU A 165 15.66 -58.55 28.22
CA LEU A 165 17.05 -58.84 28.59
C LEU A 165 17.23 -58.93 30.13
N ARG A 166 16.46 -58.18 30.92
CA ARG A 166 16.44 -58.31 32.39
C ARG A 166 15.82 -59.63 32.85
N ARG A 167 14.74 -60.10 32.22
CA ARG A 167 14.10 -61.40 32.51
C ARG A 167 15.03 -62.55 32.14
N GLU A 168 15.58 -62.53 30.92
CA GLU A 168 16.55 -63.52 30.42
C GLU A 168 17.81 -63.58 31.28
N LYS A 169 18.33 -62.43 31.73
CA LYS A 169 19.47 -62.38 32.66
C LYS A 169 19.15 -63.10 33.98
N ILE A 170 17.99 -62.84 34.58
CA ILE A 170 17.56 -63.48 35.85
C ILE A 170 17.35 -64.98 35.65
N GLU A 171 16.79 -65.40 34.52
CA GLU A 171 16.60 -66.82 34.17
C GLU A 171 17.94 -67.57 34.02
N LEU A 172 18.93 -66.94 33.38
CA LEU A 172 20.30 -67.48 33.28
C LEU A 172 21.02 -67.51 34.63
N GLU A 173 20.86 -66.48 35.46
CA GLU A 173 21.42 -66.45 36.83
C GLU A 173 20.82 -67.57 37.70
N ASN A 174 19.49 -67.72 37.72
CA ASN A 174 18.80 -68.80 38.43
C ASN A 174 19.24 -70.20 37.93
N THR A 175 19.44 -70.36 36.62
CA THR A 175 19.90 -71.63 36.02
C THR A 175 21.32 -71.95 36.45
N LEU A 176 22.22 -70.95 36.42
CA LEU A 176 23.60 -71.08 36.85
C LEU A 176 23.72 -71.41 38.34
N GLU A 177 22.89 -70.81 39.20
CA GLU A 177 22.81 -71.14 40.63
C GLU A 177 22.37 -72.59 40.84
N GLN A 178 21.31 -73.05 40.15
CA GLN A 178 20.87 -74.46 40.21
C GLN A 178 21.95 -75.44 39.73
N GLU A 179 22.68 -75.11 38.66
CA GLU A 179 23.81 -75.93 38.21
C GLU A 179 24.91 -76.02 39.27
N GLN A 180 25.28 -74.89 39.90
CA GLN A 180 26.27 -74.84 40.98
C GLN A 180 25.82 -75.63 42.21
N GLU A 181 24.59 -75.43 42.71
CA GLU A 181 24.02 -76.20 43.81
C GLU A 181 24.02 -77.69 43.49
N SER A 182 23.63 -78.08 42.27
CA SER A 182 23.63 -79.48 41.86
C SER A 182 25.04 -80.08 41.85
N LEU A 183 26.07 -79.28 41.51
CA LEU A 183 27.47 -79.69 41.51
C LEU A 183 28.01 -79.84 42.95
N VAL A 184 27.73 -78.87 43.82
CA VAL A 184 28.08 -78.94 45.26
C VAL A 184 27.43 -80.18 45.88
N ASN A 185 26.15 -80.43 45.63
CA ASN A 185 25.45 -81.64 46.08
C ASN A 185 26.08 -82.94 45.55
N ARG A 186 26.54 -82.98 44.29
CA ARG A 186 27.26 -84.14 43.71
C ARG A 186 28.63 -84.35 44.36
N LEU A 187 29.37 -83.28 44.64
CA LEU A 187 30.68 -83.32 45.26
C LEU A 187 30.59 -83.72 46.74
N TRP A 188 29.64 -83.14 47.49
CA TRP A 188 29.35 -83.50 48.88
C TRP A 188 29.01 -84.99 49.02
N LYS A 189 28.06 -85.49 48.23
CA LYS A 189 27.71 -86.92 48.18
C LYS A 189 28.83 -87.83 47.66
N ARG A 190 29.92 -87.29 47.10
CA ARG A 190 31.15 -88.06 46.80
C ARG A 190 32.13 -88.02 47.97
N MET A 191 32.25 -86.87 48.64
CA MET A 191 33.05 -86.70 49.86
C MET A 191 32.53 -87.60 50.98
N GLU A 192 31.22 -87.60 51.27
CA GLU A 192 30.61 -88.48 52.28
C GLU A 192 30.89 -89.97 52.04
N ARG A 193 30.85 -90.41 50.78
CA ARG A 193 31.19 -91.81 50.41
C ARG A 193 32.67 -92.10 50.61
N LEU A 194 33.57 -91.21 50.19
CA LEU A 194 35.01 -91.36 50.40
C LEU A 194 35.37 -91.31 51.90
N GLU A 195 34.65 -90.54 52.72
CA GLU A 195 34.79 -90.56 54.17
C GLU A 195 34.26 -91.84 54.80
N ALA A 196 33.12 -92.36 54.35
CA ALA A 196 32.60 -93.64 54.81
C ALA A 196 33.55 -94.79 54.43
N GLU A 197 34.04 -94.82 53.19
CA GLU A 197 35.09 -95.75 52.72
C GLU A 197 36.36 -95.61 53.58
N LYS A 198 36.81 -94.39 53.87
CA LYS A 198 37.95 -94.13 54.76
C LYS A 198 37.71 -94.68 56.17
N ARG A 199 36.54 -94.45 56.78
CA ARG A 199 36.19 -94.99 58.11
C ARG A 199 36.17 -96.52 58.09
N MET A 200 35.51 -97.14 57.11
CA MET A 200 35.50 -98.61 56.92
C MET A 200 36.90 -99.19 56.68
N LEU A 201 37.80 -98.43 56.04
CA LEU A 201 39.21 -98.84 55.85
C LEU A 201 40.04 -98.66 57.12
N GLN A 202 39.79 -97.63 57.93
CA GLN A 202 40.44 -97.45 59.24
C GLN A 202 39.98 -98.54 60.23
N GLU A 203 38.69 -98.85 60.30
CA GLU A 203 38.14 -99.96 61.08
C GLU A 203 38.76 -101.31 60.69
N LYS A 204 38.96 -101.55 59.39
CA LYS A 204 39.68 -102.73 58.86
C LYS A 204 41.19 -102.72 59.11
N LEU A 205 41.77 -101.57 59.50
CA LEU A 205 43.19 -101.42 59.85
C LEU A 205 43.43 -101.57 61.35
N GLU A 206 42.45 -101.20 62.17
CA GLU A 206 42.42 -101.40 63.63
C GLU A 206 42.05 -102.86 63.99
N GLN A 207 41.49 -103.62 63.03
CA GLN A 207 41.31 -105.06 63.12
C GLN A 207 42.67 -105.80 63.02
N PRO A 208 43.02 -106.70 63.96
CA PRO A 208 44.37 -107.28 64.03
C PRO A 208 44.70 -108.15 62.82
N VAL A 209 45.77 -107.78 62.11
CA VAL A 209 46.16 -108.36 60.83
C VAL A 209 46.59 -109.82 60.95
N SER A 210 45.89 -110.69 60.23
CA SER A 210 46.42 -111.97 59.73
C SER A 210 46.41 -111.94 58.20
N ALA A 211 47.50 -112.38 57.57
CA ALA A 211 47.82 -112.14 56.17
C ALA A 211 47.66 -113.42 55.29
N PRO A 212 48.17 -113.48 54.05
CA PRO A 212 47.60 -112.79 52.88
C PRO A 212 47.41 -113.72 51.66
N LEU A 213 46.66 -113.29 50.63
CA LEU A 213 46.69 -113.92 49.29
C LEU A 213 46.62 -112.92 48.11
N SER A 214 47.14 -113.37 46.96
CA SER A 214 47.37 -112.64 45.70
C SER A 214 47.85 -113.65 44.62
N PRO A 215 47.93 -113.34 43.30
CA PRO A 215 47.31 -112.25 42.52
C PRO A 215 46.75 -112.68 41.11
N ARG A 216 46.33 -111.68 40.31
CA ARG A 216 46.40 -111.57 38.82
C ARG A 216 45.38 -112.24 37.86
N ASN A 217 44.89 -111.37 36.96
CA ASN A 217 44.65 -111.49 35.50
C ASN A 217 43.72 -112.55 34.88
N SER A 218 42.61 -112.06 34.29
CA SER A 218 42.33 -112.04 32.83
C SER A 218 41.02 -111.26 32.56
N GLY A 219 40.73 -110.71 31.37
CA GLY A 219 41.59 -110.54 30.19
C GLY A 219 40.90 -110.84 28.85
N SER A 220 40.06 -109.94 28.33
CA SER A 220 39.71 -109.87 26.89
C SER A 220 39.02 -108.54 26.55
N ALA A 221 38.99 -108.18 25.26
CA ALA A 221 38.26 -107.03 24.72
C ALA A 221 37.41 -107.46 23.52
N SER A 222 36.30 -106.77 23.27
CA SER A 222 35.78 -106.45 21.91
C SER A 222 34.39 -105.82 21.98
N SER A 223 34.08 -104.97 20.99
CA SER A 223 32.73 -104.64 20.50
C SER A 223 31.72 -103.92 21.43
N LEU A 224 30.83 -103.05 20.93
CA LEU A 224 30.83 -102.19 19.73
C LEU A 224 29.68 -101.16 19.90
N ASN A 225 29.52 -100.24 18.94
CA ASN A 225 28.28 -99.46 18.70
C ASN A 225 27.83 -98.50 19.83
N HIS A 226 28.52 -97.37 19.99
CA HIS A 226 27.84 -96.16 20.47
C HIS A 226 26.95 -95.63 19.33
N ALA A 227 25.64 -95.51 19.55
CA ALA A 227 24.75 -94.92 18.56
C ALA A 227 25.02 -93.42 18.42
N LEU A 228 25.11 -92.90 17.20
CA LEU A 228 25.08 -91.47 16.91
C LEU A 228 23.95 -91.22 15.91
N ILE A 229 22.84 -90.68 16.41
CA ILE A 229 21.65 -90.37 15.61
C ILE A 229 21.78 -88.95 15.06
N GLY A 230 21.53 -88.78 13.76
CA GLY A 230 21.14 -87.50 13.17
C GLY A 230 22.27 -86.53 12.80
N LEU A 231 22.97 -86.81 11.69
CA LEU A 231 23.41 -85.72 10.80
C LEU A 231 22.30 -85.49 9.76
N PRO A 232 21.79 -84.25 9.59
CA PRO A 232 20.86 -83.94 8.50
C PRO A 232 21.57 -83.94 7.14
N SER A 233 20.82 -84.25 6.08
CA SER A 233 21.36 -84.48 4.74
C SER A 233 22.01 -83.25 4.11
N ASN A 234 23.22 -83.43 3.57
CA ASN A 234 24.00 -82.37 2.91
C ASN A 234 23.39 -81.89 1.56
N CYS A 235 22.23 -82.44 1.16
CA CYS A 235 21.51 -82.08 -0.07
C CYS A 235 20.68 -80.80 0.12
N ASP A 236 19.99 -80.67 1.25
CA ASP A 236 19.05 -79.56 1.49
C ASP A 236 19.78 -78.22 1.64
N GLN A 237 20.99 -78.22 2.21
CA GLN A 237 21.83 -77.02 2.26
C GLN A 237 22.21 -76.51 0.85
N ALA A 238 22.52 -77.40 -0.10
CA ALA A 238 22.85 -77.00 -1.46
C ALA A 238 21.63 -76.41 -2.20
N ALA A 239 20.43 -76.96 -1.98
CA ALA A 239 19.19 -76.41 -2.51
C ALA A 239 18.88 -75.02 -1.92
N ASN A 240 18.92 -74.90 -0.58
CA ASN A 240 18.68 -73.64 0.13
C ASN A 240 19.67 -72.53 -0.26
N LEU A 241 20.96 -72.86 -0.42
CA LEU A 241 21.96 -71.91 -0.93
C LEU A 241 21.68 -71.48 -2.37
N THR A 242 21.23 -72.40 -3.23
CA THR A 242 20.87 -72.09 -4.62
C THR A 242 19.66 -71.15 -4.69
N GLU A 243 18.62 -71.40 -3.90
CA GLU A 243 17.47 -70.49 -3.80
C GLU A 243 17.89 -69.12 -3.24
N HIS A 244 18.72 -69.09 -2.19
CA HIS A 244 19.23 -67.83 -1.63
C HIS A 244 20.02 -67.02 -2.66
N ILE A 245 20.86 -67.66 -3.50
CA ILE A 245 21.56 -67.01 -4.61
C ILE A 245 20.57 -66.46 -5.65
N ILE A 246 19.49 -67.17 -5.97
CA ILE A 246 18.45 -66.69 -6.89
C ILE A 246 17.73 -65.47 -6.29
N ASN A 247 17.38 -65.51 -5.01
CA ASN A 247 16.72 -64.41 -4.32
C ASN A 247 17.63 -63.18 -4.18
N LEU A 248 18.92 -63.36 -3.90
CA LEU A 248 19.92 -62.28 -3.96
C LEU A 248 20.06 -61.67 -5.37
N ARG A 249 20.01 -62.49 -6.44
CA ARG A 249 20.04 -61.98 -7.83
C ARG A 249 18.78 -61.20 -8.19
N ARG A 250 17.59 -61.64 -7.74
CA ARG A 250 16.33 -60.89 -7.86
C ARG A 250 16.44 -59.55 -7.11
N GLU A 251 16.96 -59.57 -5.88
CA GLU A 251 17.09 -58.38 -5.04
C GLU A 251 18.11 -57.38 -5.60
N VAL A 252 19.27 -57.82 -6.09
CA VAL A 252 20.23 -56.95 -6.79
C VAL A 252 19.60 -56.31 -8.04
N THR A 253 18.73 -57.03 -8.75
CA THR A 253 18.00 -56.46 -9.90
C THR A 253 16.97 -55.42 -9.43
N ARG A 254 16.23 -55.69 -8.35
CA ARG A 254 15.26 -54.77 -7.73
C ARG A 254 15.93 -53.50 -7.17
N LEU A 255 17.11 -53.63 -6.56
CA LEU A 255 17.88 -52.50 -6.04
C LEU A 255 18.44 -51.64 -7.18
N LYS A 256 18.87 -52.23 -8.30
CA LYS A 256 19.28 -51.48 -9.50
C LYS A 256 18.14 -50.67 -10.11
N THR A 257 16.97 -51.29 -10.34
CA THR A 257 15.81 -50.56 -10.91
C THR A 257 15.28 -49.48 -9.96
N ASN A 258 15.31 -49.73 -8.64
CA ASN A 258 15.01 -48.71 -7.63
C ASN A 258 16.02 -47.55 -7.62
N LEU A 259 17.32 -47.83 -7.80
CA LEU A 259 18.37 -46.80 -7.89
C LEU A 259 18.21 -45.95 -9.15
N GLU A 260 18.02 -46.57 -10.32
CA GLU A 260 17.75 -45.88 -11.58
C GLU A 260 16.48 -45.02 -11.51
N LYS A 261 15.46 -45.47 -10.76
CA LYS A 261 14.27 -44.68 -10.46
C LYS A 261 14.61 -43.49 -9.56
N ALA A 262 15.24 -43.71 -8.41
CA ALA A 262 15.61 -42.65 -7.49
C ALA A 262 16.51 -41.58 -8.14
N GLU A 263 17.44 -41.98 -9.01
CA GLU A 263 18.24 -41.05 -9.81
C GLU A 263 17.40 -40.21 -10.79
N ARG A 264 16.45 -40.84 -11.50
CA ARG A 264 15.57 -40.17 -12.47
C ARG A 264 14.64 -39.18 -11.77
N ASP A 265 13.99 -39.62 -10.69
CA ASP A 265 13.09 -38.82 -9.87
C ASP A 265 13.85 -37.62 -9.24
N ASN A 266 15.10 -37.83 -8.79
CA ASN A 266 15.96 -36.76 -8.28
C ASN A 266 16.39 -35.77 -9.38
N LYS A 267 16.76 -36.25 -10.58
CA LYS A 267 17.10 -35.39 -11.73
C LYS A 267 15.90 -34.55 -12.18
N GLU A 268 14.70 -35.13 -12.20
CA GLU A 268 13.46 -34.40 -12.54
C GLU A 268 13.10 -33.37 -11.47
N ASN A 269 13.20 -33.71 -10.18
CA ASN A 269 12.92 -32.79 -9.08
C ASN A 269 13.93 -31.63 -9.02
N MET A 270 15.21 -31.89 -9.27
CA MET A 270 16.22 -30.83 -9.43
C MET A 270 15.84 -29.88 -10.60
N ALA A 271 15.39 -30.44 -11.73
CA ALA A 271 14.92 -29.67 -12.87
C ALA A 271 13.57 -28.95 -12.66
N LYS A 272 12.77 -29.33 -11.65
CA LYS A 272 11.60 -28.58 -11.17
C LYS A 272 12.03 -27.37 -10.33
N LEU A 273 12.84 -27.62 -9.30
CA LEU A 273 13.35 -26.58 -8.39
C LEU A 273 14.09 -25.46 -9.15
N VAL A 274 14.92 -25.79 -10.15
CA VAL A 274 15.61 -24.78 -10.98
C VAL A 274 14.64 -23.93 -11.82
N ARG A 275 13.50 -24.48 -12.25
CA ARG A 275 12.45 -23.71 -12.96
C ARG A 275 11.64 -22.85 -12.01
N GLU A 276 11.28 -23.38 -10.84
CA GLU A 276 10.57 -22.66 -9.79
C GLU A 276 11.40 -21.49 -9.26
N GLU A 277 12.69 -21.71 -8.97
CA GLU A 277 13.63 -20.67 -8.57
C GLU A 277 13.75 -19.57 -9.64
N LYS A 278 13.77 -19.93 -10.93
CA LYS A 278 13.77 -18.95 -12.02
C LYS A 278 12.46 -18.15 -12.05
N LEU A 279 11.29 -18.78 -11.98
CA LEU A 279 10.00 -18.10 -12.00
C LEU A 279 9.85 -17.14 -10.81
N ILE A 280 10.31 -17.54 -9.62
CA ILE A 280 10.33 -16.69 -8.43
C ILE A 280 11.26 -15.48 -8.63
N LYS A 281 12.45 -15.65 -9.23
CA LYS A 281 13.36 -14.54 -9.57
C LYS A 281 12.76 -13.58 -10.61
N ASP A 282 12.18 -14.12 -11.68
CA ASP A 282 11.56 -13.34 -12.76
C ASP A 282 10.35 -12.52 -12.24
N GLU A 283 9.55 -13.09 -11.34
CA GLU A 283 8.44 -12.37 -10.67
C GLU A 283 8.95 -11.36 -9.64
N ASN A 284 9.98 -11.69 -8.86
CA ASN A 284 10.57 -10.76 -7.88
C ASN A 284 11.08 -9.48 -8.57
N ILE A 285 11.75 -9.61 -9.72
CA ILE A 285 12.17 -8.47 -10.56
C ILE A 285 10.95 -7.67 -11.07
N ARG A 286 9.85 -8.34 -11.43
CA ARG A 286 8.61 -7.69 -11.87
C ARG A 286 7.95 -6.89 -10.74
N LEU A 287 7.88 -7.47 -9.54
CA LEU A 287 7.34 -6.84 -8.34
C LEU A 287 8.21 -5.67 -7.88
N GLN A 288 9.54 -5.80 -7.92
CA GLN A 288 10.48 -4.73 -7.57
C GLN A 288 10.34 -3.52 -8.52
N ARG A 289 10.14 -3.76 -9.82
CA ARG A 289 9.83 -2.69 -10.79
C ARG A 289 8.48 -2.03 -10.55
N ARG A 290 7.45 -2.78 -10.18
CA ARG A 290 6.13 -2.22 -9.79
C ARG A 290 6.23 -1.38 -8.52
N LEU A 291 6.97 -1.85 -7.52
CA LEU A 291 7.22 -1.12 -6.28
C LEU A 291 7.96 0.19 -6.56
N GLN A 292 8.99 0.18 -7.41
CA GLN A 292 9.69 1.41 -7.79
C GLN A 292 8.74 2.43 -8.43
N MET A 293 7.91 2.02 -9.40
CA MET A 293 6.95 2.93 -10.04
C MET A 293 5.95 3.55 -9.05
N GLU A 294 5.50 2.81 -8.03
CA GLU A 294 4.60 3.37 -7.01
C GLU A 294 5.34 4.27 -5.99
N VAL A 295 6.63 4.01 -5.72
CA VAL A 295 7.50 4.94 -4.99
C VAL A 295 7.69 6.23 -5.79
N ASP A 296 8.07 6.15 -7.07
CA ASP A 296 8.25 7.29 -7.96
C ASP A 296 6.97 8.13 -8.07
N ARG A 297 5.81 7.46 -8.16
CA ARG A 297 4.47 8.09 -8.19
C ARG A 297 4.14 8.79 -6.87
N ARG A 298 4.46 8.16 -5.73
CA ARG A 298 4.28 8.76 -4.40
C ARG A 298 5.18 9.97 -4.21
N GLU A 299 6.44 9.90 -4.60
CA GLU A 299 7.35 11.04 -4.52
C GLU A 299 6.93 12.19 -5.43
N ALA A 300 6.43 11.91 -6.64
CA ALA A 300 5.89 12.93 -7.53
C ALA A 300 4.66 13.63 -6.91
N LEU A 301 3.76 12.86 -6.27
CA LEU A 301 2.64 13.42 -5.51
C LEU A 301 3.10 14.27 -4.32
N CYS A 302 4.07 13.79 -3.53
CA CYS A 302 4.62 14.58 -2.42
C CYS A 302 5.28 15.87 -2.90
N ARG A 303 6.05 15.83 -4.00
CA ARG A 303 6.65 17.02 -4.62
C ARG A 303 5.58 18.02 -5.07
N HIS A 304 4.57 17.59 -5.83
CA HIS A 304 3.48 18.48 -6.26
C HIS A 304 2.64 19.04 -5.12
N LEU A 305 2.43 18.29 -4.02
CA LEU A 305 1.78 18.82 -2.83
C LEU A 305 2.62 19.91 -2.16
N SER A 306 3.92 19.69 -1.93
CA SER A 306 4.81 20.70 -1.36
C SER A 306 5.01 21.93 -2.26
N GLU A 307 5.05 21.74 -3.59
CA GLU A 307 5.04 22.82 -4.58
C GLU A 307 3.74 23.64 -4.51
N SER A 308 2.59 22.96 -4.37
CA SER A 308 1.27 23.61 -4.25
C SER A 308 1.13 24.38 -2.94
N GLU A 309 1.49 23.76 -1.81
CA GLU A 309 1.48 24.37 -0.47
C GLU A 309 2.37 25.61 -0.42
N SER A 310 3.61 25.54 -0.93
CA SER A 310 4.51 26.69 -0.99
C SER A 310 4.02 27.79 -1.96
N SER A 311 3.35 27.44 -3.05
CA SER A 311 2.73 28.42 -3.95
C SER A 311 1.57 29.16 -3.29
N LEU A 312 0.75 28.44 -2.51
CA LEU A 312 -0.39 28.99 -1.77
C LEU A 312 0.09 29.90 -0.63
N GLU A 313 1.10 29.48 0.13
CA GLU A 313 1.72 30.27 1.21
C GLU A 313 2.29 31.60 0.67
N MET A 314 2.98 31.57 -0.49
CA MET A 314 3.45 32.79 -1.15
C MET A 314 2.31 33.68 -1.67
N ASP A 315 1.18 33.11 -2.11
CA ASP A 315 0.02 33.92 -2.52
C ASP A 315 -0.71 34.51 -1.31
N ASP A 316 -0.86 33.78 -0.20
CA ASP A 316 -1.41 34.32 1.04
C ASP A 316 -0.52 35.42 1.63
N GLU A 317 0.82 35.26 1.60
CA GLU A 317 1.76 36.32 2.01
C GLU A 317 1.70 37.54 1.08
N ARG A 318 1.50 37.35 -0.23
CA ARG A 318 1.21 38.45 -1.16
C ARG A 318 -0.09 39.17 -0.79
N HIS A 319 -1.19 38.45 -0.59
CA HIS A 319 -2.48 39.03 -0.22
C HIS A 319 -2.45 39.73 1.15
N PHE A 320 -1.70 39.20 2.12
CA PHE A 320 -1.50 39.82 3.44
C PHE A 320 -0.73 41.13 3.34
N ASN A 321 0.36 41.18 2.57
CA ASN A 321 1.14 42.40 2.35
C ASN A 321 0.35 43.46 1.56
N GLU A 322 -0.40 43.04 0.54
CA GLU A 322 -1.30 43.92 -0.23
C GLU A 322 -2.39 44.52 0.67
N SER A 323 -3.09 43.68 1.44
CA SER A 323 -4.13 44.09 2.41
C SER A 323 -3.60 45.01 3.52
N THR A 324 -2.34 44.80 3.94
CA THR A 324 -1.68 45.63 4.96
C THR A 324 -1.30 46.99 4.39
N ARG A 325 -0.76 47.03 3.16
CA ARG A 325 -0.44 48.29 2.46
C ARG A 325 -1.68 49.14 2.21
N GLN A 326 -2.76 48.55 1.70
CA GLN A 326 -4.02 49.27 1.47
C GLN A 326 -4.59 49.87 2.76
N ARG A 327 -4.42 49.20 3.92
CA ARG A 327 -4.86 49.70 5.22
C ARG A 327 -4.05 50.90 5.76
N THR A 328 -2.84 51.13 5.25
CA THR A 328 -1.96 52.23 5.70
C THR A 328 -2.07 53.54 4.90
N ILE A 329 -2.83 53.54 3.79
CA ILE A 329 -2.87 54.67 2.83
C ILE A 329 -4.29 55.27 2.78
N SER A 330 -4.89 55.61 3.93
CA SER A 330 -6.22 56.22 3.99
C SER A 330 -6.40 57.22 5.15
N SER A 331 -6.37 58.50 4.78
CA SER A 331 -6.80 59.72 5.50
C SER A 331 -5.90 60.29 6.62
N PRO A 332 -5.51 61.59 6.53
CA PRO A 332 -4.81 62.33 7.58
C PRO A 332 -5.73 63.25 8.39
N ILE A 333 -5.60 63.26 9.72
CA ILE A 333 -6.25 64.21 10.65
C ILE A 333 -5.20 64.68 11.69
N PRO A 334 -5.20 65.97 12.12
CA PRO A 334 -3.95 66.65 12.48
C PRO A 334 -3.51 66.47 13.95
N ALA A 335 -2.21 66.71 14.17
CA ALA A 335 -1.59 66.69 15.48
C ALA A 335 -2.09 67.83 16.39
N TYR A 336 -2.59 67.46 17.57
CA TYR A 336 -2.70 68.35 18.72
C TYR A 336 -1.75 67.84 19.82
N VAL A 337 -0.81 68.69 20.26
CA VAL A 337 0.14 68.35 21.32
C VAL A 337 -0.46 68.72 22.66
N VAL A 338 -0.74 67.72 23.50
CA VAL A 338 -1.16 67.91 24.90
C VAL A 338 -0.32 67.00 25.79
N HIS A 339 0.40 67.60 26.74
CA HIS A 339 1.01 66.85 27.85
C HIS A 339 -0.06 66.45 28.86
N ASN A 340 0.05 65.24 29.45
CA ASN A 340 0.29 65.14 30.90
C ASN A 340 0.66 63.72 31.37
N PRO A 341 1.19 63.55 32.60
CA PRO A 341 1.71 62.29 33.10
C PRO A 341 0.75 61.52 34.04
N ALA A 342 1.04 60.21 34.17
CA ALA A 342 0.98 59.39 35.38
C ALA A 342 -0.32 59.21 36.22
N HIS A 343 -0.68 57.93 36.41
CA HIS A 343 -1.47 57.31 37.50
C HIS A 343 -2.95 57.73 37.72
N THR A 344 -3.89 56.78 37.53
CA THR A 344 -4.49 55.99 38.65
C THR A 344 -5.42 54.85 38.17
N ASN A 345 -5.81 53.98 39.11
CA ASN A 345 -6.64 52.76 39.00
C ASN A 345 -8.16 53.09 38.82
N PRO A 346 -9.12 52.14 38.56
CA PRO A 346 -9.12 50.70 38.92
C PRO A 346 -9.73 49.72 37.87
N ALA A 347 -10.10 48.52 38.33
CA ALA A 347 -10.42 47.33 37.52
C ALA A 347 -11.91 46.92 37.52
N VAL A 348 -12.19 45.72 36.96
CA VAL A 348 -13.49 45.01 36.81
C VAL A 348 -14.32 45.52 35.62
N GLN A 349 -14.66 44.73 34.60
CA GLN A 349 -14.25 43.35 34.19
C GLN A 349 -14.34 43.27 32.62
N THR A 350 -14.26 42.16 31.86
CA THR A 350 -14.56 40.72 32.06
C THR A 350 -13.80 39.87 31.01
N GLN A 351 -13.75 38.54 31.18
CA GLN A 351 -13.36 37.49 30.20
C GLN A 351 -12.14 37.74 29.26
N VAL A 352 -11.03 37.07 29.55
CA VAL A 352 -9.95 36.78 28.59
C VAL A 352 -9.63 35.28 28.63
N PHE A 353 -9.56 34.65 27.46
CA PHE A 353 -9.23 33.23 27.29
C PHE A 353 -7.71 33.11 27.08
N THR A 354 -6.97 32.55 28.04
CA THR A 354 -5.50 32.48 27.97
C THR A 354 -4.99 31.33 27.10
N GLN A 355 -4.04 31.60 26.22
CA GLN A 355 -3.37 30.61 25.38
C GLN A 355 -2.49 29.64 26.20
N PRO A 356 -2.26 28.39 25.72
CA PRO A 356 -1.56 27.36 26.48
C PRO A 356 -0.03 27.46 26.41
N ALA A 357 0.66 26.84 27.37
CA ALA A 357 2.11 26.75 27.43
C ALA A 357 2.60 25.29 27.49
N ALA A 358 3.74 25.03 26.83
CA ALA A 358 4.70 23.93 27.03
C ALA A 358 4.22 22.45 26.99
N CYS A 359 4.66 21.76 25.93
CA CYS A 359 5.30 20.42 25.94
C CYS A 359 4.72 19.24 26.76
N THR A 360 4.29 18.17 26.08
CA THR A 360 5.02 16.86 25.98
C THR A 360 4.15 15.75 25.35
N ALA A 361 4.47 15.26 24.13
CA ALA A 361 3.70 14.17 23.49
C ALA A 361 4.38 13.39 22.32
N GLU A 362 5.70 13.11 22.32
CA GLU A 362 6.36 12.34 21.23
C GLU A 362 6.13 10.80 21.30
N ARG A 363 4.88 10.32 21.32
CA ARG A 363 4.55 8.88 21.39
C ARG A 363 3.44 8.46 20.42
N CYS A 364 3.65 7.33 19.74
CA CYS A 364 2.65 6.74 18.83
C CYS A 364 1.47 6.15 19.62
N PRO A 365 0.20 6.52 19.35
CA PRO A 365 -0.95 6.06 20.13
C PRO A 365 -1.28 4.56 19.99
N ALA A 366 -0.75 3.88 18.96
CA ALA A 366 -1.00 2.44 18.73
C ALA A 366 -0.03 1.50 19.48
N CYS A 367 1.18 1.95 19.82
CA CYS A 367 2.22 1.13 20.46
C CYS A 367 2.95 1.81 21.63
N ASN A 368 2.63 3.08 21.92
CA ASN A 368 3.14 3.87 23.04
C ASN A 368 4.68 3.99 23.09
N GLN A 369 5.35 3.88 21.95
CA GLN A 369 6.82 3.98 21.82
C GLN A 369 7.25 5.40 21.41
N LEU A 370 8.43 5.84 21.90
CA LEU A 370 8.96 7.19 21.72
C LEU A 370 9.60 7.35 20.33
N MET A 371 9.13 8.32 19.54
CA MET A 371 9.62 8.55 18.17
C MET A 371 10.73 9.61 18.16
N LYS A 372 11.99 9.18 17.99
CA LYS A 372 13.11 10.11 17.75
C LYS A 372 13.14 10.53 16.29
N GLN A 373 13.14 11.84 16.06
CA GLN A 373 13.35 12.44 14.73
C GLN A 373 14.80 12.19 14.26
N SER A 374 14.98 11.94 12.95
CA SER A 374 16.30 11.74 12.35
C SER A 374 16.33 12.29 10.93
N SER A 375 16.93 13.47 10.74
CA SER A 375 17.27 14.02 9.43
C SER A 375 18.46 13.28 8.79
N HIS A 376 18.55 13.28 7.47
CA HIS A 376 19.60 12.58 6.71
C HIS A 376 20.97 13.27 6.79
N SER A 377 22.08 12.51 6.87
CA SER A 377 23.12 12.48 5.80
C SER A 377 24.36 11.58 6.08
N VAL A 378 24.67 10.72 5.10
CA VAL A 378 25.99 10.50 4.45
C VAL A 378 27.26 10.05 5.25
N LEU A 379 27.77 8.86 4.87
CA LEU A 379 29.17 8.34 4.93
C LEU A 379 29.99 8.32 6.24
N GLN A 380 30.33 7.12 6.75
CA GLN A 380 31.69 6.53 6.70
C GLN A 380 31.79 5.10 7.31
N SER A 381 32.85 4.37 6.95
CA SER A 381 33.20 2.98 7.35
C SER A 381 34.72 2.75 7.16
N PRO A 382 35.38 1.71 7.75
CA PRO A 382 35.14 0.90 8.95
C PRO A 382 36.35 1.07 9.95
N PRO A 383 36.98 0.10 10.70
CA PRO A 383 37.37 -1.29 10.31
C PRO A 383 37.35 -2.43 11.40
N HIS A 384 37.43 -3.70 10.94
CA HIS A 384 37.84 -4.95 11.65
C HIS A 384 37.01 -5.45 12.89
N ALA A 385 36.94 -6.75 13.24
CA ALA A 385 37.81 -7.89 12.94
C ALA A 385 37.11 -9.29 12.83
N ASN A 386 37.89 -10.29 12.39
CA ASN A 386 37.57 -11.71 12.14
C ASN A 386 36.91 -12.51 13.29
N GLN A 387 36.01 -13.47 12.93
CA GLN A 387 36.38 -14.91 12.90
C GLN A 387 35.36 -15.87 12.23
N THR A 388 35.85 -17.09 12.00
CA THR A 388 35.24 -18.35 11.51
C THR A 388 33.89 -18.74 12.15
N GLY A 389 33.04 -19.60 11.55
CA GLY A 389 33.16 -20.37 10.30
C GLY A 389 32.18 -21.57 10.25
N GLN A 390 32.52 -22.60 9.45
CA GLN A 390 31.80 -23.87 9.20
C GLN A 390 30.55 -23.86 8.29
N ARG A 391 30.58 -24.78 7.32
CA ARG A 391 29.42 -25.29 6.56
C ARG A 391 28.75 -26.42 7.35
N GLN A 392 27.48 -26.70 7.08
CA GLN A 392 27.01 -28.09 7.07
C GLN A 392 25.85 -28.29 6.10
N SER A 393 25.79 -29.47 5.46
CA SER A 393 24.86 -29.82 4.39
C SER A 393 24.45 -31.28 4.53
N ILE A 394 23.16 -31.58 4.64
CA ILE A 394 22.63 -32.94 4.81
C ILE A 394 21.44 -33.16 3.84
N SER A 395 21.28 -34.40 3.39
CA SER A 395 20.40 -34.86 2.30
C SER A 395 18.94 -35.15 2.70
N GLY A 396 18.10 -35.46 1.70
CA GLY A 396 16.69 -35.89 1.84
C GLY A 396 16.49 -37.32 2.41
N PRO A 397 15.34 -38.00 2.15
CA PRO A 397 14.86 -38.30 0.79
C PRO A 397 13.33 -38.12 0.60
N ALA A 398 12.71 -38.80 -0.40
CA ALA A 398 11.38 -38.47 -0.96
C ALA A 398 10.42 -39.65 -1.20
N SER A 399 9.11 -39.34 -1.34
CA SER A 399 8.02 -40.04 -2.07
C SER A 399 6.81 -39.08 -2.11
N ALA A 400 6.10 -38.79 -3.22
CA ALA A 400 5.33 -39.65 -4.14
C ALA A 400 4.07 -40.26 -3.48
N ASN A 401 2.85 -40.27 -4.05
CA ASN A 401 2.25 -39.76 -5.31
C ASN A 401 0.69 -39.87 -5.18
N PRO A 402 -0.16 -39.71 -6.22
CA PRO A 402 -0.45 -38.53 -7.08
C PRO A 402 -1.99 -38.24 -7.13
N LEU A 403 -2.46 -37.34 -8.02
CA LEU A 403 -3.60 -37.56 -8.97
C LEU A 403 -4.04 -36.27 -9.73
N THR A 404 -4.13 -36.37 -11.07
CA THR A 404 -5.10 -35.74 -12.04
C THR A 404 -5.57 -34.27 -11.89
N ALA A 405 -5.73 -33.45 -12.96
CA ALA A 405 -5.75 -33.75 -14.41
C ALA A 405 -5.43 -32.52 -15.32
N SER A 406 -5.20 -32.82 -16.60
CA SER A 406 -5.59 -32.04 -17.79
C SER A 406 -5.18 -30.57 -17.93
N SER A 407 -4.12 -30.35 -18.71
CA SER A 407 -4.02 -29.18 -19.61
C SER A 407 -4.21 -29.63 -21.06
N SER A 408 -4.66 -28.73 -21.94
CA SER A 408 -4.81 -28.98 -23.38
C SER A 408 -4.06 -27.93 -24.20
N LEU A 409 -3.19 -28.38 -25.11
CA LEU A 409 -2.36 -27.51 -25.95
C LEU A 409 -3.08 -27.10 -27.25
N SER A 410 -2.67 -25.97 -27.82
CA SER A 410 -2.62 -25.82 -29.28
C SER A 410 -1.54 -24.82 -29.69
N SER A 411 -0.39 -25.32 -30.15
CA SER A 411 0.62 -24.53 -30.86
C SER A 411 0.13 -24.20 -32.28
N SER A 412 0.53 -23.05 -32.83
CA SER A 412 0.99 -22.93 -34.22
C SER A 412 1.59 -21.55 -34.50
N SER A 413 2.56 -21.53 -35.43
CA SER A 413 3.35 -20.35 -35.80
C SER A 413 3.26 -20.08 -37.30
N SER A 414 3.13 -18.82 -37.69
CA SER A 414 3.45 -18.37 -39.05
C SER A 414 3.86 -16.89 -39.08
N SER A 415 4.93 -16.61 -39.82
CA SER A 415 5.42 -15.25 -40.12
C SER A 415 4.76 -14.73 -41.41
N ILE A 416 4.79 -13.40 -41.66
CA ILE A 416 5.22 -12.77 -42.93
C ILE A 416 5.08 -11.23 -42.91
N ASN A 417 6.22 -10.56 -43.08
CA ASN A 417 6.55 -9.31 -43.79
C ASN A 417 5.71 -8.00 -43.76
N SER A 418 6.51 -6.92 -43.64
CA SER A 418 6.50 -5.66 -44.42
C SER A 418 5.64 -4.45 -44.02
N SER A 419 6.33 -3.49 -43.40
CA SER A 419 6.00 -2.05 -43.38
C SER A 419 6.19 -1.39 -44.76
N ARG A 420 5.45 -0.31 -45.08
CA ARG A 420 5.79 0.62 -46.18
C ARG A 420 5.16 2.02 -46.08
N VAL A 421 5.97 3.05 -45.78
CA VAL A 421 5.75 4.48 -46.16
C VAL A 421 7.15 5.06 -46.51
N PRO A 422 7.33 5.95 -47.53
CA PRO A 422 8.62 6.06 -48.21
C PRO A 422 9.44 7.36 -47.97
N ASN A 423 10.76 7.16 -47.89
CA ASN A 423 11.84 7.84 -48.64
C ASN A 423 11.72 9.32 -49.07
N GLN A 424 12.67 10.15 -48.62
CA GLN A 424 13.29 11.24 -49.40
C GLN A 424 14.82 11.19 -49.24
N GLN A 425 15.56 11.71 -50.23
CA GLN A 425 17.00 11.48 -50.39
C GLN A 425 17.86 12.76 -50.32
N MET A 426 19.09 12.59 -49.85
CA MET A 426 20.19 13.58 -49.90
C MET A 426 20.62 13.90 -51.35
N PRO A 427 21.38 14.98 -51.57
CA PRO A 427 22.82 14.76 -51.83
C PRO A 427 23.78 15.75 -51.13
N PRO A 428 25.09 15.41 -50.99
CA PRO A 428 26.10 16.24 -50.32
C PRO A 428 27.11 16.90 -51.29
N HIS A 429 27.84 17.94 -50.84
CA HIS A 429 29.33 18.05 -50.96
C HIS A 429 29.89 19.39 -50.44
N GLN A 430 31.21 19.38 -50.19
CA GLN A 430 32.19 20.44 -49.86
C GLN A 430 32.65 20.41 -48.39
N LEU A 431 33.87 19.92 -48.10
CA LEU A 431 35.19 20.58 -48.25
C LEU A 431 35.34 21.79 -47.29
N TYR A 432 36.48 22.07 -46.66
CA TYR A 432 37.71 21.33 -46.31
C TYR A 432 38.55 22.32 -45.47
N GLN A 433 39.40 21.86 -44.55
CA GLN A 433 40.26 22.71 -43.70
C GLN A 433 39.48 23.56 -42.65
N GLU A 434 40.11 24.07 -41.59
CA GLU A 434 41.53 24.04 -41.21
C GLU A 434 41.72 23.78 -39.70
N ALA A 435 42.94 23.46 -39.29
CA ALA A 435 43.26 23.05 -37.91
C ALA A 435 44.04 24.13 -37.14
N LYS A 436 44.12 23.94 -35.81
CA LYS A 436 44.96 24.67 -34.83
C LYS A 436 44.52 26.11 -34.48
N LYS A 437 43.95 26.25 -33.29
CA LYS A 437 44.72 26.82 -32.16
C LYS A 437 44.36 26.09 -30.87
#